data_AF-A0A521DGH5-F1
#
_entry.id   AF-A0A521DGH5-F1
#
_cell.length_a   1.000
_cell.length_b   1.000
_cell.length_c   1.000
_cell.angle_alpha   90.00
_cell.angle_beta   90.00
_cell.angle_gamma   90.00
#
_symmetry.space_group_name_H-M   'P 1'
#
loop_
_entity.id
_entity.type
_entity.pdbx_description
1 polymer ?
#
loop_
_entity_poly.entity_id
_entity_poly.type
_entity_poly.pdbx_seq_one_letter_code
_entity_poly.pdbx_strand_id
1 'polypeptide(L)' 'MCYSHIGGKLGQLLVETFAEKGWIAKKNPTDKHFYITEIGQTELEKLGVDISQIKPEDL' A
#
# COMPACT_ATOMS: atom_id res chain seq x y z
N MET A 1 9.99 -5.72 -16.98
CA MET A 1 10.92 -4.58 -17.10
C MET A 1 11.03 -3.98 -15.70
N CYS A 2 12.18 -4.15 -15.05
CA CYS A 2 12.28 -3.97 -13.61
C CYS A 2 12.16 -2.49 -13.22
N TYR A 3 11.17 -2.17 -12.38
CA TYR A 3 10.92 -0.90 -11.69
C TYR A 3 12.06 -0.49 -10.72
N SER A 4 13.29 -0.97 -10.93
CA SER A 4 14.36 -1.03 -9.95
C SER A 4 14.94 0.32 -9.52
N HIS A 5 14.65 1.42 -10.23
CA HIS A 5 15.17 2.75 -9.85
C HIS A 5 14.12 3.72 -9.31
N ILE A 6 12.87 3.63 -9.76
CA ILE A 6 11.80 4.47 -9.20
C ILE A 6 11.25 3.85 -7.91
N GLY A 7 11.17 2.52 -7.82
CA GLY A 7 10.55 1.85 -6.68
C GLY A 7 11.21 2.08 -5.32
N GLY A 8 12.50 2.40 -5.27
CA GLY A 8 13.22 2.57 -4.00
C GLY A 8 12.73 3.77 -3.18
N LYS A 9 13.11 4.99 -3.60
CA LYS A 9 12.75 6.21 -2.86
C LYS A 9 11.28 6.57 -3.01
N LEU A 10 10.70 6.38 -4.21
CA LEU A 10 9.27 6.66 -4.40
C LEU A 10 8.41 5.67 -3.61
N GLY A 11 8.75 4.38 -3.64
CA GLY A 11 8.01 3.36 -2.89
C GLY A 11 8.06 3.63 -1.39
N GLN A 12 9.21 4.01 -0.84
CA GLN A 12 9.31 4.43 0.56
C GLN A 12 8.38 5.61 0.87
N LEU A 13 8.42 6.69 0.08
CA LEU A 13 7.57 7.86 0.29
C LEU A 13 6.08 7.53 0.16
N LEU A 14 5.70 6.64 -0.77
CA LEU A 14 4.33 6.18 -0.91
C LEU A 14 3.88 5.39 0.33
N VAL A 15 4.70 4.46 0.84
CA VAL A 15 4.39 3.71 2.06
C VAL A 15 4.23 4.63 3.26
N GLU A 16 5.16 5.57 3.48
CA GLU A 16 5.09 6.55 4.56
C GLU A 16 3.82 7.42 4.42
N THR A 17 3.59 8.00 3.25
CA THR A 17 2.43 8.87 2.99
C THR A 17 1.11 8.11 3.16
N PHE A 18 1.01 6.87 2.67
CA PHE A 18 -0.21 6.06 2.76
C PHE A 18 -0.46 5.60 4.19
N ALA A 19 0.59 5.30 4.96
CA ALA A 19 0.45 4.98 6.38
C ALA A 19 -0.01 6.20 7.19
N GLU A 20 0.57 7.37 6.95
CA GLU A 20 0.16 8.64 7.60
C GLU A 20 -1.29 9.03 7.25
N LYS A 21 -1.70 8.81 6.00
CA LYS A 21 -3.09 9.03 5.55
C LYS A 21 -4.05 7.94 6.02
N GLY A 22 -3.57 6.88 6.65
CA GLY A 22 -4.38 5.75 7.08
C GLY A 22 -4.92 4.88 5.94
N TRP A 23 -4.34 4.96 4.75
CA TRP A 23 -4.72 4.13 3.59
C TRP A 23 -4.19 2.70 3.73
N ILE A 24 -3.03 2.56 4.38
CA ILE A 24 -2.47 1.26 4.74
C ILE A 24 -2.17 1.22 6.23
N ALA A 25 -2.25 0.04 6.83
CA ALA A 25 -1.99 -0.16 8.25
C ALA A 25 -1.34 -1.52 8.49
N LYS A 26 -0.78 -1.69 9.69
CA LYS A 26 -0.32 -2.98 10.20
C LYS A 26 -1.28 -3.45 11.28
N LYS A 27 -1.56 -4.75 11.38
CA LYS A 27 -2.40 -5.27 12.47
C LYS A 27 -1.67 -5.15 13.81
N ASN A 28 -0.37 -5.40 13.81
CA ASN A 28 0.54 -5.18 14.94
C ASN A 28 1.78 -4.37 14.51
N PRO A 29 2.40 -3.58 15.41
CA PRO A 29 3.61 -2.82 15.09
C PRO A 29 4.78 -3.69 14.59
N THR A 30 4.83 -4.95 15.01
CA THR A 30 5.85 -5.94 14.63
C THR A 30 5.61 -6.61 13.28
N ASP A 31 4.43 -6.41 12.68
CA ASP A 31 4.10 -7.06 11.41
C ASP A 31 4.95 -6.51 10.27
N LYS A 32 5.34 -7.40 9.37
CA LYS A 32 6.13 -7.06 8.17
C LYS A 32 5.25 -6.61 7.01
N HIS A 33 3.99 -7.03 6.99
CA HIS A 33 3.05 -6.77 5.91
C HIS A 33 2.07 -5.68 6.30
N PHE A 34 1.80 -4.79 5.36
CA PHE A 34 0.70 -3.84 5.46
C PHE A 34 -0.56 -4.45 4.84
N TYR A 35 -1.72 -4.08 5.37
CA TYR A 35 -3.00 -4.30 4.73
C TYR A 35 -3.60 -2.95 4.31
N ILE A 36 -4.43 -2.96 3.28
CA ILE A 36 -5.16 -1.78 2.82
C ILE A 36 -6.41 -1.62 3.69
N THR A 37 -6.60 -0.44 4.26
CA THR A 37 -7.79 -0.12 5.07
C THR A 37 -8.99 0.14 4.16
N GLU A 38 -10.20 0.22 4.71
CA GLU A 38 -11.41 0.59 3.94
C GLU A 38 -11.27 1.98 3.29
N ILE A 39 -10.64 2.93 4.00
CA ILE A 39 -10.32 4.27 3.49
C ILE A 39 -9.32 4.14 2.33
N GLY A 40 -8.28 3.33 2.52
CA GLY A 40 -7.26 3.10 1.50
C GLY A 40 -7.83 2.52 0.22
N GLN A 41 -8.80 1.60 0.30
CA GLN A 41 -9.44 1.03 -0.87
C GLN A 41 -10.09 2.12 -1.72
N THR A 42 -10.92 2.96 -1.08
CA THR A 42 -11.62 4.06 -1.76
C THR A 42 -10.66 5.08 -2.36
N GLU A 43 -9.61 5.47 -1.62
CA GLU A 43 -8.69 6.52 -2.07
C GLU A 43 -7.70 6.03 -3.13
N LEU A 44 -7.28 4.76 -3.06
CA LEU A 44 -6.45 4.15 -4.11
C LEU A 44 -7.23 4.01 -5.42
N GLU A 45 -8.50 3.62 -5.36
CA GLU A 45 -9.38 3.61 -6.55
C GLU A 45 -9.53 5.01 -7.16
N LYS A 46 -9.71 6.05 -6.33
CA LYS A 46 -9.72 7.45 -6.79
C LYS A 46 -8.40 7.89 -7.43
N LEU A 47 -7.28 7.36 -6.96
CA LEU A 47 -5.96 7.58 -7.55
C LEU A 47 -5.80 6.86 -8.91
N GLY A 48 -6.75 6.00 -9.28
CA GLY A 48 -6.72 5.18 -10.50
C GLY A 48 -5.96 3.87 -10.33
N VAL A 49 -5.68 3.46 -9.08
CA VAL A 49 -5.06 2.18 -8.76
C VAL A 49 -6.14 1.13 -8.64
N ASP A 50 -6.13 0.16 -9.55
CA ASP A 50 -7.02 -0.99 -9.50
C ASP A 50 -6.55 -1.98 -8.42
N ILE A 51 -7.15 -1.88 -7.24
CA ILE A 51 -6.85 -2.72 -6.08
C ILE A 51 -7.34 -4.17 -6.25
N SER A 52 -8.22 -4.47 -7.21
CA SER A 52 -8.70 -5.84 -7.44
C SER A 52 -7.59 -6.81 -7.87
N GLN A 53 -6.48 -6.27 -8.36
CA GLN A 53 -5.30 -7.03 -8.76
C GLN A 53 -4.42 -7.42 -7.56
N ILE A 54 -4.63 -6.81 -6.41
CA ILE A 54 -3.93 -7.16 -5.17
C ILE A 54 -4.72 -8.32 -4.55
N LYS A 55 -4.22 -9.54 -4.76
CA LYS A 55 -4.79 -10.70 -4.07
C LYS A 55 -4.55 -10.54 -2.58
N PRO A 56 -5.55 -10.81 -1.70
CA PRO A 56 -5.24 -11.07 -0.31
C PRO A 56 -4.19 -12.18 -0.29
N GLU A 57 -3.03 -11.92 0.32
CA GLU A 57 -2.04 -12.96 0.56
C GLU A 57 -2.76 -14.05 1.35
N ASP A 58 -2.85 -15.26 0.78
CA ASP A 58 -3.31 -16.44 1.49
C ASP A 58 -2.38 -16.61 2.70
N LEU A 59 -2.89 -16.21 3.88
CA LEU A 59 -2.23 -16.34 5.18
C LEU A 59 -2.19 -17.80 5.63
#